data_AF-A0A9E1MMT8-F1
#
_entry.id   AF-A0A9E1MMT8-F1
#
_cell.length_a   1.000
_cell.length_b   1.000
_cell.length_c   1.000
_cell.angle_alpha   90.00
_cell.angle_beta   90.00
_cell.angle_gamma   90.00
#
_symmetry.space_group_name_H-M   'P 1'
#
loop_
_entity.id
_entity.type
_entity.pdbx_description
1 polymer ?
#
loop_
_entity_poly.entity_id
_entity_poly.type
_entity_poly.pdbx_seq_one_letter_code
_entity_poly.pdbx_strand_id
1 'polypeptide(L)' 'MSIDKAIENAVASVKMEGYQVDSECVQWCKKLLEKEISMEQYIALVKQKSGVVAQ' A
#
# COMPACT_ATOMS: atom_id res chain seq x y z
N MET A 1 -14.13 7.58 9.70
CA MET A 1 -12.73 7.11 9.80
C MET A 1 -11.98 7.73 8.64
N SER A 2 -10.85 8.43 8.87
CA SER A 2 -10.06 9.01 7.79
C SER A 2 -9.23 7.94 7.08
N ILE A 3 -8.86 8.18 5.81
CA ILE A 3 -7.96 7.31 5.04
C ILE A 3 -6.64 7.11 5.81
N ASP A 4 -6.06 8.19 6.34
CA ASP A 4 -4.81 8.11 7.10
C ASP A 4 -4.93 7.19 8.32
N LYS A 5 -6.05 7.24 9.05
CA LYS A 5 -6.27 6.37 10.22
C LYS A 5 -6.52 4.91 9.84
N ALA A 6 -7.16 4.66 8.70
CA ALA A 6 -7.32 3.30 8.18
C ALA A 6 -5.96 2.69 7.78
N ILE A 7 -5.12 3.49 7.12
CA ILE A 7 -3.75 3.11 6.76
C ILE A 7 -2.90 2.88 8.01
N GLU A 8 -2.93 3.79 8.98
CA GLU A 8 -2.18 3.66 10.24
C GLU A 8 -2.54 2.36 10.97
N ASN A 9 -3.83 2.05 11.08
CA ASN A 9 -4.30 0.82 11.70
C ASN A 9 -3.81 -0.43 10.95
N ALA A 10 -3.84 -0.43 9.61
CA ALA A 10 -3.37 -1.55 8.81
C ALA A 10 -1.85 -1.74 8.89
N VAL A 11 -1.08 -0.64 8.95
CA VAL A 11 0.37 -0.70 9.16
C VAL A 11 0.68 -1.21 10.57
N ALA A 12 -0.07 -0.76 11.58
CA ALA A 12 0.11 -1.22 12.95
C ALA A 12 -0.18 -2.73 13.11
N SER A 13 -1.23 -3.25 12.45
CA SER A 13 -1.56 -4.68 12.54
C SER A 13 -0.45 -5.57 11.98
N VAL A 14 0.11 -5.24 10.81
CA VAL A 14 1.20 -6.04 10.22
C VAL A 14 2.53 -5.84 10.95
N LYS A 15 2.74 -4.67 11.57
CA LYS A 15 3.90 -4.42 12.43
C LYS A 15 3.87 -5.30 13.68
N MET A 16 2.70 -5.56 14.25
CA MET A 16 2.54 -6.50 15.38
C MET A 16 2.91 -7.93 14.99
N GLU A 17 2.79 -8.29 13.71
CA GLU A 17 3.20 -9.58 13.16
C GLU A 17 4.70 -9.62 12.79
N GLY A 18 5.44 -8.54 13.02
CA GLY A 18 6.88 -8.43 12.73
C GLY A 18 7.22 -7.97 11.32
N TYR A 19 6.23 -7.58 10.51
CA TYR A 19 6.47 -7.04 9.17
C TYR A 19 6.72 -5.52 9.20
N GLN A 20 7.41 -5.03 8.17
CA GLN A 20 7.54 -3.61 7.91
C GLN A 20 6.90 -3.29 6.56
N VAL A 21 6.09 -2.24 6.53
CA VAL A 21 5.49 -1.74 5.29
C VAL A 21 6.36 -0.63 4.74
N ASP A 22 6.73 -0.76 3.47
CA ASP A 22 7.47 0.26 2.75
C ASP A 22 6.65 1.56 2.60
N SER A 23 7.31 2.70 2.79
CA SER A 23 6.65 4.01 2.76
C SER A 23 6.05 4.35 1.40
N GLU A 24 6.64 3.91 0.28
CA GLU A 24 6.07 4.12 -1.05
C GLU A 24 4.79 3.30 -1.25
N CYS A 25 4.75 2.07 -0.74
CA CYS A 25 3.54 1.24 -0.76
C CYS A 25 2.40 1.91 0.03
N VAL A 26 2.72 2.57 1.16
CA VAL A 26 1.75 3.35 1.93
C VAL A 26 1.23 4.55 1.12
N GLN A 27 2.11 5.27 0.42
CA GLN A 27 1.70 6.40 -0.42
C GLN A 27 0.79 5.96 -1.58
N TRP A 28 1.12 4.85 -2.26
CA TRP A 28 0.26 4.33 -3.33
C TRP A 28 -1.08 3.82 -2.81
N CYS A 29 -1.11 3.21 -1.62
CA CYS A 29 -2.36 2.80 -0.98
C CYS A 29 -3.24 4.03 -0.68
N LYS A 30 -2.65 5.14 -0.23
CA LYS A 30 -3.37 6.40 -0.05
C LYS A 30 -3.97 6.91 -1.37
N LYS A 31 -3.17 6.97 -2.45
CA LYS A 31 -3.64 7.37 -3.79
C LYS A 31 -4.77 6.49 -4.31
N LEU A 32 -4.72 5.18 -4.05
CA LEU A 32 -5.78 4.23 -4.39
C LEU A 32 -7.08 4.56 -3.63
N LEU A 33 -7.00 4.80 -2.33
CA LEU A 33 -8.16 5.12 -1.49
C LEU A 33 -8.76 6.51 -1.80
N GLU A 34 -7.93 7.44 -2.27
CA GLU A 34 -8.32 8.75 -2.79
C GLU A 34 -8.86 8.69 -4.23
N LYS A 35 -8.85 7.51 -4.87
CA LYS A 35 -9.26 7.25 -6.26
C LYS A 35 -8.40 7.97 -7.32
N GLU A 36 -7.18 8.34 -6.98
CA GLU A 36 -6.21 8.92 -7.92
C GLU A 36 -5.61 7.87 -8.86
N ILE A 37 -5.55 6.62 -8.41
CA ILE A 37 -5.08 5.47 -9.19
C ILE A 37 -6.07 4.30 -9.09
N SER A 38 -6.07 3.43 -10.11
CA SER A 38 -6.85 2.20 -10.09
C SER A 38 -6.17 1.10 -9.25
N MET A 39 -6.93 0.06 -8.90
CA MET A 39 -6.39 -1.13 -8.24
C MET A 39 -5.30 -1.80 -9.09
N GLU A 40 -5.47 -1.84 -10.42
CA GLU A 40 -4.49 -2.41 -11.35
C GLU A 40 -3.17 -1.62 -11.33
N GLN A 41 -3.26 -0.29 -11.33
CA GLN A 41 -2.08 0.59 -11.22
C GLN A 41 -1.37 0.41 -9.87
N TYR A 42 -2.12 0.33 -8.78
CA TYR A 42 -1.56 0.04 -7.45
C TYR A 42 -0.80 -1.29 -7.42
N ILE A 43 -1.41 -2.37 -7.92
CA ILE A 43 -0.78 -3.69 -7.98
C ILE A 43 0.48 -3.65 -8.86
N ALA A 44 0.44 -2.97 -10.01
CA ALA A 44 1.59 -2.83 -10.90
C ALA A 44 2.76 -2.12 -10.21
N LEU A 45 2.51 -1.02 -9.50
CA LEU A 45 3.53 -0.28 -8.75
C LEU A 45 4.18 -1.14 -7.65
N VAL A 46 3.37 -1.85 -6.86
CA VAL A 46 3.86 -2.73 -5.79
C VAL A 46 4.67 -3.91 -6.35
N LYS A 47 4.21 -4.52 -7.46
CA LYS A 47 4.93 -5.60 -8.16
C LYS A 47 6.26 -5.12 -8.73
N GLN A 48 6.24 -3.99 -9.42
CA GLN A 48 7.44 -3.36 -9.98
C GLN A 48 8.48 -3.09 -8.89
N LYS A 49 8.04 -2.52 -7.76
CA LYS A 49 8.92 -2.24 -6.62
C LYS A 49 9.52 -3.50 -5.98
N SER A 50 8.71 -4.55 -5.85
CA SER A 50 9.15 -5.82 -5.25
C SER A 50 10.02 -6.67 -6.18
N GLY A 51 10.25 -6.23 -7.42
CA GLY A 51 10.96 -7.01 -8.43
C GLY A 51 10.17 -8.24 -8.91
N VAL A 52 8.89 -8.33 -8.54
CA VAL A 52 7.98 -9.36 -9.04
C VAL A 52 7.55 -8.91 -10.43
N VAL A 53 8.11 -9.55 -11.46
CA VAL A 53 7.72 -9.29 -12.86
C VAL A 53 6.21 -9.50 -12.96
N ALA A 54 5.49 -8.46 -13.40
CA ALA A 54 4.09 -8.60 -13.76
C ALA A 54 4.04 -9.56 -14.97
N GLN A 55 3.64 -10.81 -14.71
CA GLN A 55 3.35 -11.81 -15.74
C GLN A 55 2.18 -11.34 -16.61
#